data_AF-A0A268TMH9-F1
#
_entry.id   AF-A0A268TMH9-F1
#
_cell.length_a   1.000
_cell.length_b   1.000
_cell.length_c   1.000
_cell.angle_alpha   90.00
_cell.angle_beta   90.00
_cell.angle_gamma   90.00
#
_symmetry.space_group_name_H-M   'P 1'
#
loop_
_entity.id
_entity.type
_entity.pdbx_description
1 polymer ?
#
loop_
_entity_poly.entity_id
_entity_poly.type
_entity_poly.pdbx_seq_one_letter_code
_entity_poly.pdbx_strand_id
1 'polypeptide(L)'
;MTNIDYSKYSNKNSRELLNYLLKAQEKQKKLKAEMEEKIKQQSMLVNFLKAKVKESIDTPNLYTLETSPIIQKHRQEREKIQRKQNKF
;
A
#
# COMPACT_ATOMS: atom_id res chain seq x y z
N MET A 1 -20.11 7.41 13.41
CA MET A 1 -19.65 8.76 13.81
C MET A 1 -20.30 9.09 15.14
N THR A 2 -19.53 9.34 16.20
CA THR A 2 -20.07 9.88 17.45
C THR A 2 -20.42 11.35 17.22
N ASN A 3 -21.71 11.66 17.21
CA ASN A 3 -22.19 13.03 17.07
C ASN A 3 -21.82 13.82 18.34
N ILE A 4 -21.31 15.04 18.19
CA ILE A 4 -21.01 15.88 19.34
C ILE A 4 -22.34 16.44 19.84
N ASP A 5 -22.72 16.08 21.06
CA ASP A 5 -23.89 16.67 21.70
C ASP A 5 -23.53 18.05 22.29
N TYR A 6 -23.92 19.10 21.56
CA TYR A 6 -23.67 20.48 21.95
C TYR A 6 -24.57 20.95 23.10
N SER A 7 -25.74 20.32 23.29
CA SER A 7 -26.67 20.67 24.36
C SER A 7 -26.08 20.43 25.74
N LYS A 8 -25.15 19.47 25.84
CA LYS A 8 -24.35 19.17 27.04
C LYS A 8 -23.58 20.38 27.61
N TYR A 9 -23.29 21.38 26.79
CA TYR A 9 -22.49 22.54 27.18
C TYR A 9 -23.32 23.82 27.40
N SER A 10 -24.60 23.84 27.02
CA SER A 10 -25.39 25.09 27.00
C SER A 10 -25.65 25.66 28.40
N ASN A 11 -25.83 24.80 29.40
CA ASN A 11 -26.22 25.19 30.76
C ASN A 11 -25.07 25.14 31.76
N LYS A 12 -23.81 25.16 31.28
CA LYS A 12 -22.62 25.02 32.12
C LYS A 12 -22.07 26.37 32.55
N ASN A 13 -21.48 26.39 33.76
CA ASN A 13 -20.82 27.60 34.24
C ASN A 13 -19.44 27.80 33.58
N SER A 14 -18.88 29.00 33.70
CA SER A 14 -17.62 29.38 33.05
C SER A 14 -16.43 28.48 33.42
N ARG A 15 -16.37 27.99 34.67
CA ARG A 15 -15.27 27.11 35.12
C ARG A 15 -15.39 25.72 34.52
N GLU A 16 -16.60 25.18 34.43
CA GLU A 16 -16.84 23.92 33.74
C GLU A 16 -16.53 24.04 32.25
N LEU A 17 -17.01 25.10 31.59
CA LEU A 17 -16.73 25.36 30.17
C LEU A 17 -15.23 25.44 29.89
N LEU A 18 -14.45 26.11 30.75
CA LEU A 18 -12.99 26.16 30.64
C LEU A 18 -12.37 24.76 30.72
N ASN A 19 -12.80 23.93 31.67
CA ASN A 19 -12.29 22.56 31.79
C ASN A 19 -12.64 21.71 30.55
N TYR A 20 -13.84 21.86 30.00
CA TYR A 20 -14.23 21.17 28.76
C TYR A 20 -13.41 21.67 27.57
N LEU A 21 -13.16 22.98 27.48
CA LEU A 21 -12.33 23.56 26.43
C LEU A 21 -10.92 22.99 26.45
N LEU A 22 -10.26 22.97 27.62
CA LEU A 22 -8.90 22.43 27.75
C LEU A 22 -8.82 20.96 27.33
N LYS A 23 -9.79 20.14 27.78
CA LYS A 23 -9.88 18.73 27.38
C LYS A 23 -10.13 18.56 25.88
N ALA A 24 -10.99 19.38 25.29
CA ALA A 24 -11.28 19.34 23.87
C ALA A 24 -10.04 19.73 23.03
N GLN A 25 -9.30 20.75 23.45
CA GLN A 25 -8.06 21.17 22.81
C GLN A 25 -6.98 20.09 22.88
N GLU A 26 -6.81 19.44 24.04
CA GLU A 26 -5.85 18.34 24.18
C GLU A 26 -6.23 17.15 23.28
N LYS A 27 -7.52 16.79 23.25
CA LYS A 27 -8.02 15.73 22.35
C LYS A 27 -7.81 16.08 20.88
N GLN A 28 -8.08 17.32 20.49
CA GLN A 28 -7.85 17.82 19.13
C GLN A 28 -6.37 17.70 18.75
N LYS A 29 -5.46 18.10 19.64
CA LYS A 29 -4.01 18.01 19.42
C LYS A 29 -3.55 16.57 19.23
N LYS A 30 -4.02 15.64 20.07
CA LYS A 30 -3.72 14.20 19.95
C LYS A 30 -4.22 13.63 18.62
N LEU A 31 -5.47 13.91 18.26
CA LEU A 31 -6.04 13.46 16.98
C LEU A 31 -5.26 13.99 15.78
N LYS A 32 -4.84 15.26 15.82
CA LYS A 32 -4.02 15.84 14.74
C LYS A 32 -2.69 15.11 14.60
N ALA A 33 -1.98 14.87 15.71
CA ALA A 33 -0.71 14.15 15.69
C ALA A 33 -0.85 12.70 15.18
N GLU A 34 -1.88 11.98 15.63
CA GLU A 34 -2.17 10.63 15.14
C GLU A 34 -2.50 10.60 13.65
N MET A 35 -3.27 11.58 13.16
CA MET A 35 -3.60 11.68 11.74
C MET A 35 -2.37 12.02 10.90
N GLU A 36 -1.53 12.95 11.35
CA GLU A 36 -0.28 13.29 10.68
C GLU A 36 0.65 12.08 10.54
N GLU A 37 0.80 11.28 11.60
CA GLU A 37 1.60 10.06 11.56
C GLU A 37 1.02 9.01 10.60
N LYS A 38 -0.30 8.79 10.62
CA LYS A 38 -0.96 7.86 9.67
C LYS A 38 -0.81 8.31 8.22
N ILE A 39 -0.93 9.61 7.95
CA ILE A 39 -0.73 10.19 6.62
C ILE A 39 0.71 9.98 6.17
N LYS A 40 1.68 10.21 7.05
CA LYS A 40 3.11 10.00 6.77
C LYS A 40 3.40 8.53 6.42
N GLN A 41 2.89 7.58 7.20
CA GLN A 41 3.05 6.16 6.94
C GLN A 41 2.45 5.75 5.59
N GLN A 42 1.23 6.20 5.29
CA GLN A 42 0.58 5.90 4.02
C GLN A 42 1.34 6.51 2.83
N SER A 43 1.88 7.72 2.98
CA SER A 43 2.71 8.37 1.97
C SER A 43 4.00 7.59 1.69
N MET A 44 4.68 7.11 2.73
CA MET A 44 5.86 6.25 2.59
C MET A 44 5.55 4.96 1.84
N LEU A 45 4.44 4.29 2.17
CA LEU A 45 3.99 3.10 1.46
C LEU A 45 3.70 3.39 -0.01
N VAL A 46 2.99 4.48 -0.32
CA VAL A 46 2.73 4.89 -1.72
C VAL A 46 4.03 5.09 -2.49
N ASN A 47 5.01 5.78 -1.90
CA ASN A 47 6.30 6.01 -2.55
C ASN A 47 7.08 4.72 -2.75
N PHE A 48 7.09 3.82 -1.76
CA PHE A 48 7.70 2.50 -1.88
C PHE A 48 7.07 1.68 -3.01
N LEU A 49 5.74 1.64 -3.08
CA LEU A 49 5.02 0.91 -4.13
C LEU A 49 5.30 1.50 -5.51
N LYS A 50 5.34 2.83 -5.65
CA LYS A 50 5.75 3.50 -6.89
C LYS A 50 7.16 3.10 -7.31
N ALA A 51 8.11 3.08 -6.37
CA ALA A 51 9.47 2.65 -6.63
C ALA A 51 9.54 1.18 -7.08
N LYS A 52 8.77 0.28 -6.44
CA LYS A 52 8.70 -1.13 -6.82
C LYS A 52 8.10 -1.35 -8.19
N VAL A 53 7.04 -0.62 -8.54
CA VAL A 53 6.46 -0.65 -9.88
C VAL A 53 7.49 -0.20 -10.91
N LYS A 54 8.18 0.91 -10.65
CA LYS A 54 9.25 1.40 -11.54
C LYS A 54 10.37 0.36 -11.70
N GLU A 55 10.84 -0.23 -10.60
CA GLU A 55 11.84 -1.30 -10.61
C GLU A 55 11.39 -2.47 -11.49
N SER A 56 10.14 -2.92 -11.37
CA SER A 56 9.61 -4.03 -12.17
C SER A 56 9.49 -3.74 -13.66
N ILE A 57 9.31 -2.47 -14.05
CA ILE A 57 9.23 -2.03 -15.45
C ILE A 57 10.65 -1.86 -16.01
N ASP A 58 11.54 -1.25 -15.23
CA ASP A 58 12.89 -0.90 -15.64
C ASP A 58 13.83 -2.12 -15.60
N THR A 59 13.54 -3.16 -14.80
CA THR A 59 14.27 -4.43 -14.91
C THR A 59 13.97 -5.08 -16.25
N PRO A 60 14.94 -5.15 -17.19
CA PRO A 60 14.74 -5.96 -18.38
C PRO A 60 14.51 -7.39 -17.90
N ASN A 61 13.50 -8.06 -18.46
CA ASN A 61 13.34 -9.49 -18.30
C ASN A 61 14.62 -10.17 -18.81
N LEU A 62 15.57 -10.42 -17.90
CA LEU A 62 16.88 -11.01 -18.17
C LEU A 62 16.69 -12.51 -18.43
N TYR A 63 16.07 -12.82 -19.56
CA TYR A 63 16.17 -14.16 -20.12
C TYR A 63 17.53 -14.28 -20.78
N THR A 64 18.37 -15.20 -20.31
CA THR A 64 19.43 -15.74 -21.14
C THR A 64 18.79 -16.52 -22.30
N LEU A 65 19.50 -16.67 -23.43
CA LEU A 65 19.03 -17.47 -24.58
C LEU A 65 18.50 -18.86 -24.15
N GLU A 66 19.14 -19.51 -23.19
CA GLU A 66 18.74 -20.81 -22.62
C GLU A 66 17.43 -20.75 -21.81
N THR A 67 17.18 -19.64 -21.11
CA THR A 67 16.02 -19.45 -20.22
C THR A 67 14.83 -18.77 -20.88
N SER A 68 14.97 -18.33 -22.13
CA SER A 68 13.89 -17.68 -22.87
C SER A 68 12.70 -18.62 -23.08
N PRO A 69 11.46 -18.21 -22.72
CA PRO A 69 10.27 -19.04 -22.90
C PRO A 69 10.05 -19.50 -24.34
N ILE A 70 10.46 -18.69 -25.32
CA ILE A 70 10.35 -19.01 -26.75
C ILE A 70 11.35 -20.12 -27.12
N ILE A 71 12.59 -20.03 -26.65
CA ILE A 71 13.63 -21.02 -26.92
C ILE A 71 13.28 -22.37 -26.28
N GLN A 72 12.72 -22.37 -25.07
CA GLN A 72 12.25 -23.59 -24.42
C GLN A 72 11.09 -24.24 -25.17
N LYS A 73 10.12 -23.47 -25.68
CA LYS A 73 9.03 -24.01 -26.51
C LYS A 73 9.57 -24.70 -27.76
N HIS A 74 10.49 -24.06 -28.48
CA HIS A 74 11.11 -24.66 -29.66
C HIS A 74 11.95 -25.90 -29.34
N ARG A 75 12.65 -25.93 -28.19
CA ARG A 75 13.38 -27.12 -27.73
C ARG A 75 12.42 -28.30 -27.48
N GLN A 76 11.32 -28.06 -26.77
CA GLN A 76 10.30 -29.08 -26.51
C GLN A 76 9.62 -29.60 -27.79
N GLU A 77 9.36 -28.71 -28.76
CA GLU A 77 8.82 -29.10 -30.06
C GLU A 77 9.80 -30.00 -30.84
N ARG A 78 11.09 -29.64 -30.87
CA ARG A 78 12.14 -30.46 -31.49
C ARG A 78 12.24 -31.84 -30.86
N GLU A 79 12.23 -31.92 -29.53
CA GLU A 79 12.25 -33.21 -28.81
C GLU A 79 11.02 -34.07 -29.12
N LYS A 80 9.83 -33.46 -29.21
CA LYS A 80 8.60 -34.17 -29.60
C LYS A 80 8.68 -34.73 -31.02
N ILE A 81 9.26 -33.98 -31.96
CA ILE A 81 9.46 -34.42 -33.35
C ILE A 81 10.46 -35.58 -33.41
N GLN A 82 11.61 -35.49 -32.73
CA GLN A 82 12.60 -36.57 -32.67
C GLN A 82 12.04 -37.86 -32.06
N ARG A 83 11.27 -37.75 -30.97
CA ARG A 83 10.61 -38.91 -30.34
C ARG A 83 9.58 -39.58 -31.25
N LYS A 84 8.97 -38.84 -32.19
CA LYS A 84 8.08 -39.41 -33.20
C LYS A 84 8.85 -40.10 -34.32
N GLN A 85 10.00 -39.56 -34.72
CA GLN A 85 10.84 -40.15 -35.77
C GLN A 85 11.53 -41.46 -35.32
N ASN A 86 11.96 -41.55 -34.06
CA ASN A 86 12.62 -42.75 -33.52
C ASN A 86 11.66 -43.89 -33.11
N LYS A 87 10.35 -43.75 -33.38
CA LYS A 87 9.32 -44.75 -33.09
C LYS A 87 8.87 -45.55 -34.33
N PHE A 88 9.57 -45.38 -35.45
CA PHE A 88 9.39 -46.14 -36.68
C PHE A 88 10.67 -46.90 -37.03
#